data_AF-A0A062V3Z6-F1
#
_entry.id   AF-A0A062V3Z6-F1
#
_cell.length_a   1.000
_cell.length_b   1.000
_cell.length_c   1.000
_cell.angle_alpha   90.00
_cell.angle_beta   90.00
_cell.angle_gamma   90.00
#
_symmetry.space_group_name_H-M   'P 1'
#
loop_
_entity.id
_entity.type
_entity.pdbx_description
1 polymer ?
#
loop_
_entity_poly.entity_id
_entity_poly.type
_entity_poly.pdbx_seq_one_letter_code
_entity_poly.pdbx_strand_id
1 'polypeptide(L)'
;MNLNVKRIQKRFDEFQRKKKESILAYKDKIHIVIYGAYNPPSDEKHLGEKERLIKLRDRLREDGYTNTAIVEDFTSSEASDTPNLEKSLDCLEWADLNILVFTCRGKTGSVARELIHAIDDPKILWKCRIFEEIDRGIPAMETLLKEELSLQRYTVTQVKREDDGDLYEHVSSDVFKFLRKNIQRFVSRVNT
;
A
#
# COMPACT_ATOMS: atom_id res chain seq x y z
N MET A 1 42.92 15.51 -10.15
CA MET A 1 41.55 15.41 -9.59
C MET A 1 41.52 16.14 -8.25
N ASN A 2 40.80 17.28 -8.17
CA ASN A 2 40.92 18.28 -7.10
C ASN A 2 40.50 17.75 -5.72
N LEU A 3 41.34 17.94 -4.69
CA LEU A 3 41.06 17.58 -3.28
C LEU A 3 39.71 18.12 -2.77
N ASN A 4 39.28 19.25 -3.31
CA ASN A 4 38.00 19.89 -2.98
C ASN A 4 36.78 19.09 -3.47
N VAL A 5 36.87 18.47 -4.66
CA VAL A 5 35.80 17.64 -5.23
C VAL A 5 35.59 16.37 -4.40
N LYS A 6 36.67 15.72 -3.96
CA LYS A 6 36.59 14.54 -3.08
C LYS A 6 35.94 14.86 -1.73
N ARG A 7 36.21 16.05 -1.16
CA ARG A 7 35.61 16.49 0.10
C ARG A 7 34.12 16.79 -0.03
N ILE A 8 33.70 17.42 -1.14
CA ILE A 8 32.28 17.69 -1.42
C ILE A 8 31.52 16.38 -1.62
N GLN A 9 32.07 15.44 -2.41
CA GLN A 9 31.45 14.13 -2.62
C GLN A 9 31.24 13.38 -1.31
N LYS A 10 32.27 13.32 -0.45
CA LYS A 10 32.17 12.67 0.87
C LYS A 10 31.07 13.27 1.75
N ARG A 11 30.92 14.60 1.76
CA ARG A 11 29.85 15.29 2.51
C ARG A 11 28.46 14.96 1.94
N PHE A 12 28.34 14.87 0.61
CA PHE A 12 27.08 14.51 -0.03
C PHE A 12 26.69 13.07 0.26
N ASP A 13 27.64 12.13 0.18
CA ASP A 13 27.41 10.72 0.50
C ASP A 13 26.99 10.54 1.96
N GLU A 14 27.66 11.24 2.88
CA GLU A 14 27.29 11.23 4.31
C GLU A 14 25.89 11.81 4.54
N PHE A 15 25.53 12.89 3.84
CA PHE A 15 24.19 13.46 3.89
C PHE A 15 23.12 12.47 3.38
N GLN A 16 23.36 11.81 2.23
CA GLN A 16 22.44 10.81 1.70
C GLN A 16 22.30 9.61 2.65
N ARG A 17 23.41 9.17 3.26
CA ARG A 17 23.41 8.10 4.26
C ARG A 17 22.56 8.47 5.48
N LYS A 18 22.82 9.63 6.10
CA LYS A 18 22.03 10.11 7.26
C LYS A 18 20.55 10.29 6.92
N LYS A 19 20.25 10.77 5.72
CA LYS A 19 18.88 10.88 5.22
C LYS A 19 18.21 9.51 5.08
N LYS A 20 18.93 8.50 4.56
CA LYS A 20 18.42 7.13 4.46
C LYS A 20 18.21 6.50 5.84
N GLU A 21 19.19 6.61 6.74
CA GLU A 21 19.10 6.15 8.14
C GLU A 21 17.90 6.79 8.84
N SER A 22 17.68 8.09 8.63
CA SER A 22 16.50 8.78 9.14
C SER A 22 15.20 8.20 8.60
N ILE A 23 15.08 7.89 7.31
CA ILE A 23 13.86 7.27 6.75
C ILE A 23 13.60 5.90 7.37
N LEU A 24 14.65 5.08 7.52
CA LEU A 24 14.52 3.73 8.09
C LEU A 24 14.01 3.75 9.53
N ALA A 25 14.35 4.78 10.31
CA ALA A 25 13.91 4.94 11.70
C ALA A 25 12.41 5.24 11.87
N TYR A 26 11.66 5.51 10.79
CA TYR A 26 10.22 5.77 10.84
C TYR A 26 9.37 4.68 10.17
N LYS A 27 9.97 3.56 9.76
CA LYS A 27 9.22 2.45 9.14
C LYS A 27 8.14 1.88 10.07
N ASP A 28 8.39 1.83 11.37
CA ASP A 28 7.46 1.36 12.39
C ASP A 28 6.38 2.40 12.77
N LYS A 29 6.44 3.62 12.21
CA LYS A 29 5.52 4.73 12.54
C LYS A 29 4.44 4.95 11.50
N ILE A 30 4.55 4.36 10.32
CA ILE A 30 3.55 4.47 9.26
C ILE A 30 2.50 3.37 9.43
N HIS A 31 1.22 3.75 9.47
CA HIS A 31 0.11 2.80 9.49
C HIS A 31 -0.31 2.46 8.06
N ILE A 32 -0.11 1.20 7.68
CA ILE A 32 -0.40 0.71 6.34
C ILE A 32 -1.58 -0.26 6.43
N VAL A 33 -2.63 -0.04 5.63
CA VAL A 33 -3.75 -0.97 5.51
C VAL A 33 -3.80 -1.52 4.08
N ILE A 34 -3.87 -2.84 3.96
CA ILE A 34 -3.94 -3.56 2.69
C ILE A 34 -5.39 -4.03 2.45
N TYR A 35 -5.89 -3.69 1.27
CA TYR A 35 -7.19 -4.04 0.74
C TYR A 35 -7.00 -4.98 -0.44
N GLY A 36 -7.86 -5.97 -0.54
CA GLY A 36 -7.81 -6.98 -1.58
C GLY A 36 -9.02 -7.90 -1.50
N ALA A 37 -9.12 -8.82 -2.45
CA ALA A 37 -10.14 -9.85 -2.39
C ALA A 37 -9.81 -10.90 -1.32
N TYR A 38 -10.85 -11.44 -0.66
CA TYR A 38 -10.72 -12.46 0.39
C TYR A 38 -11.16 -13.86 -0.08
N ASN A 39 -11.30 -14.06 -1.40
CA ASN A 39 -11.87 -15.30 -1.92
C ASN A 39 -10.96 -16.50 -1.57
N PRO A 40 -11.57 -17.65 -1.19
CA PRO A 40 -10.84 -18.89 -1.02
C PRO A 40 -10.24 -19.33 -2.37
N PRO A 41 -9.20 -20.18 -2.35
CA PRO A 41 -8.62 -20.67 -3.60
C PRO A 41 -9.66 -21.50 -4.37
N SER A 42 -9.68 -21.34 -5.69
CA SER A 42 -10.59 -22.08 -6.58
C SER A 42 -10.13 -23.52 -6.85
N ASP A 43 -8.88 -23.84 -6.52
CA ASP A 43 -8.29 -25.17 -6.61
C ASP A 43 -7.29 -25.41 -5.47
N GLU A 44 -6.89 -26.66 -5.22
CA GLU A 44 -5.92 -27.00 -4.17
C GLU A 44 -4.48 -26.56 -4.49
N LYS A 45 -4.24 -25.92 -5.65
CA LYS A 45 -2.89 -25.60 -6.15
C LYS A 45 -2.45 -24.20 -5.80
N HIS A 46 -3.39 -23.30 -5.53
CA HIS A 46 -3.10 -21.90 -5.27
C HIS A 46 -3.49 -21.50 -3.86
N LEU A 47 -2.75 -20.53 -3.32
CA LEU A 47 -3.12 -19.88 -2.08
C LEU A 47 -4.24 -18.89 -2.40
N GLY A 48 -5.28 -18.86 -1.57
CA GLY A 48 -6.42 -17.95 -1.75
C GLY A 48 -5.98 -16.49 -1.73
N GLU A 49 -6.83 -15.61 -2.24
CA GLU A 49 -6.50 -14.18 -2.36
C GLU A 49 -6.20 -13.55 -0.99
N LYS A 50 -6.91 -13.99 0.07
CA LYS A 50 -6.62 -13.61 1.47
C LYS A 50 -5.18 -13.95 1.88
N GLU A 51 -4.73 -15.17 1.61
CA GLU A 51 -3.40 -15.65 2.01
C GLU A 51 -2.28 -14.84 1.35
N ARG A 52 -2.53 -14.38 0.12
CA ARG A 52 -1.60 -13.50 -0.58
C ARG A 52 -1.48 -12.12 0.09
N LEU A 53 -2.60 -11.56 0.55
CA LEU A 53 -2.57 -10.31 1.32
C LEU A 53 -1.83 -10.49 2.66
N ILE A 54 -2.05 -11.63 3.33
CA ILE A 54 -1.34 -12.01 4.56
C ILE A 54 0.17 -12.08 4.31
N LYS A 55 0.61 -12.75 3.25
CA LYS A 55 2.03 -12.79 2.87
C LYS A 55 2.60 -11.41 2.58
N LEU A 56 1.87 -10.57 1.85
CA LEU A 56 2.31 -9.19 1.57
C LEU A 56 2.48 -8.40 2.86
N ARG A 57 1.50 -8.47 3.77
CA ARG A 57 1.55 -7.86 5.10
C ARG A 57 2.76 -8.35 5.90
N ASP A 58 2.95 -9.66 5.97
CA ASP A 58 3.99 -10.27 6.79
C ASP A 58 5.39 -9.92 6.28
N ARG A 59 5.61 -9.94 4.95
CA ARG A 59 6.86 -9.48 4.35
C ARG A 59 7.13 -7.99 4.62
N LEU A 60 6.10 -7.13 4.54
CA LEU A 60 6.27 -5.71 4.89
C LEU A 60 6.63 -5.52 6.37
N ARG A 61 6.03 -6.32 7.27
CA ARG A 61 6.36 -6.32 8.70
C ARG A 61 7.80 -6.77 8.94
N GLU A 62 8.26 -7.84 8.27
CA GLU A 62 9.65 -8.31 8.30
C GLU A 62 10.64 -7.22 7.84
N ASP A 63 10.24 -6.41 6.85
CA ASP A 63 11.01 -5.26 6.36
C ASP A 63 10.99 -4.04 7.30
N GLY A 64 10.32 -4.13 8.44
CA GLY A 64 10.27 -3.11 9.49
C GLY A 64 9.02 -2.22 9.47
N TYR A 65 8.07 -2.45 8.56
CA TYR A 65 6.76 -1.77 8.55
C TYR A 65 5.78 -2.47 9.49
N THR A 66 6.09 -2.47 10.79
CA THR A 66 5.40 -3.29 11.80
C THR A 66 3.90 -2.97 11.90
N ASN A 67 3.50 -1.71 11.66
CA ASN A 67 2.11 -1.26 11.68
C ASN A 67 1.40 -1.47 10.34
N THR A 68 1.61 -2.62 9.71
CA THR A 68 0.91 -3.04 8.48
C THR A 68 -0.19 -4.03 8.84
N ALA A 69 -1.41 -3.87 8.33
CA ALA A 69 -2.54 -4.73 8.60
C ALA A 69 -3.38 -4.99 7.34
N ILE A 70 -4.18 -6.06 7.34
CA ILE A 70 -5.30 -6.23 6.42
C ILE A 70 -6.60 -5.81 7.14
N VAL A 71 -7.66 -5.46 6.39
CA VAL A 71 -8.95 -5.01 6.97
C VAL A 71 -9.55 -6.00 8.00
N GLU A 72 -9.33 -7.30 7.81
CA GLU A 72 -9.79 -8.34 8.73
C GLU A 72 -9.04 -8.35 10.08
N ASP A 73 -7.81 -7.82 10.15
CA ASP A 73 -7.02 -7.79 11.40
C ASP A 73 -7.63 -6.87 12.48
N PHE A 74 -8.47 -5.93 12.07
CA PHE A 74 -9.17 -5.04 12.98
C PHE A 74 -10.37 -5.79 13.58
N THR A 75 -10.56 -5.78 14.88
CA THR A 75 -11.80 -6.35 15.45
C THR A 75 -12.92 -5.32 15.35
N SER A 76 -14.11 -5.72 14.89
CA SER A 76 -15.31 -5.02 15.31
C SER A 76 -15.46 -5.29 16.80
N SER A 77 -15.66 -4.28 17.63
CA SER A 77 -15.95 -4.55 19.03
C SER A 77 -17.19 -5.45 19.09
N GLU A 78 -17.23 -6.43 19.98
CA GLU A 78 -18.36 -7.38 20.08
C GLU A 78 -19.72 -6.69 20.39
N ALA A 79 -19.70 -5.37 20.65
CA ALA A 79 -20.87 -4.52 20.88
C ALA A 79 -21.15 -3.52 19.73
N SER A 80 -20.35 -3.51 18.67
CA SER A 80 -20.54 -2.60 17.54
C SER A 80 -21.13 -3.37 16.36
N ASP A 81 -22.42 -3.17 16.11
CA ASP A 81 -23.16 -3.62 14.91
C ASP A 81 -22.68 -2.93 13.62
N THR A 82 -21.50 -2.29 13.63
CA THR A 82 -20.94 -1.58 12.47
C THR A 82 -20.76 -2.59 11.32
N PRO A 83 -21.46 -2.42 10.20
CA PRO A 83 -21.31 -3.29 9.04
C PRO A 83 -19.84 -3.39 8.61
N ASN A 84 -19.42 -4.56 8.14
CA ASN A 84 -18.04 -4.81 7.66
C ASN A 84 -17.54 -3.76 6.65
N LEU A 85 -18.46 -3.15 5.88
CA LEU A 85 -18.15 -2.06 4.96
C LEU A 85 -17.77 -0.76 5.69
N GLU A 86 -18.53 -0.33 6.69
CA GLU A 86 -18.24 0.91 7.45
C GLU A 86 -16.86 0.82 8.11
N LYS A 87 -16.57 -0.33 8.74
CA LYS A 87 -15.24 -0.62 9.28
C LYS A 87 -14.13 -0.51 8.22
N SER A 88 -14.37 -1.01 7.02
CA SER A 88 -13.43 -0.93 5.90
C SER A 88 -13.17 0.53 5.50
N LEU A 89 -14.21 1.37 5.49
CA LEU A 89 -14.10 2.80 5.19
C LEU A 89 -13.39 3.57 6.32
N ASP A 90 -13.68 3.27 7.59
CA ASP A 90 -12.97 3.86 8.74
C ASP A 90 -11.47 3.56 8.67
N CYS A 91 -11.10 2.35 8.22
CA CYS A 91 -9.69 1.98 8.01
C CYS A 91 -9.03 2.85 6.92
N LEU A 92 -9.76 3.22 5.85
CA LEU A 92 -9.23 4.07 4.77
C LEU A 92 -8.87 5.45 5.31
N GLU A 93 -9.72 6.01 6.17
CA GLU A 93 -9.53 7.31 6.79
C GLU A 93 -8.37 7.29 7.80
N TRP A 94 -8.33 6.28 8.66
CA TRP A 94 -7.36 6.13 9.73
C TRP A 94 -5.93 5.90 9.22
N ALA A 95 -5.77 5.08 8.17
CA ALA A 95 -4.46 4.70 7.67
C ALA A 95 -3.64 5.92 7.19
N ASP A 96 -2.31 5.80 7.27
CA ASP A 96 -1.40 6.74 6.63
C ASP A 96 -1.20 6.42 5.14
N LEU A 97 -1.26 5.13 4.81
CA LEU A 97 -1.11 4.60 3.45
C LEU A 97 -2.06 3.41 3.27
N ASN A 98 -2.90 3.48 2.24
CA ASN A 98 -3.79 2.39 1.83
C ASN A 98 -3.21 1.70 0.60
N ILE A 99 -3.08 0.37 0.61
CA ILE A 99 -2.64 -0.42 -0.53
C ILE A 99 -3.86 -1.19 -1.05
N LEU A 100 -4.32 -0.90 -2.26
CA LEU A 100 -5.47 -1.56 -2.88
C LEU A 100 -4.98 -2.50 -3.96
N VAL A 101 -5.22 -3.80 -3.79
CA VAL A 101 -4.76 -4.85 -4.69
C VAL A 101 -5.96 -5.45 -5.44
N PHE A 102 -5.97 -5.26 -6.75
CA PHE A 102 -6.94 -5.84 -7.67
C PHE A 102 -6.34 -7.07 -8.35
N THR A 103 -6.94 -8.24 -8.15
CA THR A 103 -6.46 -9.50 -8.70
C THR A 103 -7.44 -10.07 -9.72
N CYS A 104 -6.92 -10.76 -10.74
CA CYS A 104 -7.74 -11.27 -11.84
C CYS A 104 -8.69 -12.40 -11.41
N ARG A 105 -8.41 -13.05 -10.27
CA ARG A 105 -9.19 -14.18 -9.74
C ARG A 105 -10.22 -13.77 -8.70
N GLY A 106 -10.04 -12.60 -8.08
CA GLY A 106 -10.91 -12.13 -7.02
C GLY A 106 -12.19 -11.50 -7.58
N LYS A 107 -13.31 -11.70 -6.89
CA LYS A 107 -14.41 -10.72 -6.92
C LYS A 107 -13.87 -9.39 -6.36
N THR A 108 -13.52 -8.47 -7.26
CA THR A 108 -12.95 -7.16 -6.94
C THR A 108 -13.99 -6.17 -6.38
N GLY A 109 -15.26 -6.54 -6.35
CA GLY A 109 -16.37 -5.67 -5.95
C GLY A 109 -16.28 -5.06 -4.54
N SER A 110 -15.58 -5.70 -3.59
CA SER A 110 -15.30 -5.05 -2.29
C SER A 110 -14.29 -3.93 -2.48
N VAL A 111 -13.07 -4.26 -2.94
CA VAL A 111 -11.96 -3.32 -3.18
C VAL A 111 -12.37 -2.15 -4.09
N ALA A 112 -13.24 -2.42 -5.06
CA ALA A 112 -13.84 -1.41 -5.92
C ALA A 112 -14.66 -0.38 -5.13
N ARG A 113 -15.46 -0.79 -4.15
CA ARG A 113 -16.24 0.13 -3.29
C ARG A 113 -15.34 1.00 -2.42
N GLU A 114 -14.31 0.41 -1.82
CA GLU A 114 -13.30 1.17 -1.07
C GLU A 114 -12.59 2.18 -1.96
N LEU A 115 -12.26 1.80 -3.21
CA LEU A 115 -11.66 2.69 -4.18
C LEU A 115 -12.61 3.82 -4.61
N ILE A 116 -13.89 3.53 -4.88
CA ILE A 116 -14.90 4.55 -5.23
C ILE A 116 -14.99 5.59 -4.11
N HIS A 117 -15.11 5.14 -2.87
CA HIS A 117 -15.13 6.03 -1.72
C HIS A 117 -13.86 6.89 -1.64
N ALA A 118 -12.68 6.29 -1.90
CA ALA A 118 -11.44 7.04 -1.94
C ALA A 118 -11.39 8.06 -3.08
N ILE A 119 -11.94 7.76 -4.27
CA ILE A 119 -12.01 8.69 -5.41
C ILE A 119 -12.86 9.91 -5.08
N ASP A 120 -13.96 9.72 -4.34
CA ASP A 120 -14.88 10.79 -3.95
C ASP A 120 -14.27 11.77 -2.92
N ASP A 121 -13.27 11.33 -2.13
CA ASP A 121 -12.51 12.21 -1.23
C ASP A 121 -11.01 12.28 -1.60
N PRO A 122 -10.56 13.39 -2.20
CA PRO A 122 -9.14 13.61 -2.51
C PRO A 122 -8.19 13.47 -1.31
N LYS A 123 -8.66 13.67 -0.07
CA LYS A 123 -7.91 13.48 1.19
C LYS A 123 -7.70 12.02 1.55
N ILE A 124 -8.50 11.11 1.00
CA ILE A 124 -8.30 9.66 1.12
C ILE A 124 -7.47 9.20 -0.07
N LEU A 125 -7.83 9.60 -1.29
CA LEU A 125 -7.17 9.16 -2.53
C LEU A 125 -5.65 9.33 -2.51
N TRP A 126 -5.12 10.45 -2.01
CA TRP A 126 -3.67 10.69 -2.00
C TRP A 126 -2.87 9.68 -1.15
N LYS A 127 -3.55 9.04 -0.18
CA LYS A 127 -3.00 7.99 0.67
C LYS A 127 -3.06 6.61 0.00
N CYS A 128 -3.80 6.44 -1.08
CA CYS A 128 -4.01 5.13 -1.70
C CYS A 128 -2.85 4.75 -2.63
N ARG A 129 -2.53 3.48 -2.80
CA ARG A 129 -1.65 2.97 -3.85
C ARG A 129 -2.34 1.77 -4.46
N ILE A 130 -2.57 1.84 -5.76
CA ILE A 130 -3.43 0.90 -6.46
C ILE A 130 -2.55 0.01 -7.31
N PHE A 131 -2.66 -1.29 -7.06
CA PHE A 131 -1.95 -2.33 -7.78
C PHE A 131 -2.99 -3.21 -8.47
N GLU A 132 -2.81 -3.45 -9.76
CA GLU A 132 -3.68 -4.32 -10.53
C GLU A 132 -2.90 -5.43 -11.20
N GLU A 133 -3.43 -6.63 -11.16
CA GLU A 133 -2.92 -7.71 -11.98
C GLU A 133 -3.29 -7.53 -13.45
N ILE A 134 -2.41 -8.02 -14.30
CA ILE A 134 -2.69 -8.23 -15.72
C ILE A 134 -2.48 -9.69 -16.07
N ASP A 135 -3.47 -10.25 -16.76
CA ASP A 135 -3.39 -11.57 -17.36
C ASP A 135 -3.68 -11.49 -18.85
N ARG A 136 -2.70 -11.88 -19.68
CA ARG A 136 -2.82 -11.86 -21.16
C ARG A 136 -3.31 -10.50 -21.71
N GLY A 137 -2.90 -9.41 -21.07
CA GLY A 137 -3.30 -8.04 -21.45
C GLY A 137 -4.66 -7.59 -20.90
N ILE A 138 -5.36 -8.45 -20.15
CA ILE A 138 -6.62 -8.11 -19.49
C ILE A 138 -6.32 -7.67 -18.06
N PRO A 139 -6.62 -6.42 -17.69
CA PRO A 139 -6.45 -5.95 -16.32
C PRO A 139 -7.54 -6.45 -15.38
N ALA A 140 -7.19 -6.63 -14.11
CA ALA A 140 -8.13 -7.04 -13.06
C ALA A 140 -9.17 -5.97 -12.70
N MET A 141 -8.82 -4.69 -12.81
CA MET A 141 -9.71 -3.59 -12.47
C MET A 141 -10.60 -3.20 -13.66
N GLU A 142 -11.86 -2.91 -13.38
CA GLU A 142 -12.84 -2.48 -14.37
C GLU A 142 -12.45 -1.16 -15.06
N THR A 143 -12.82 -1.02 -16.34
CA THR A 143 -12.48 0.14 -17.17
C THR A 143 -13.02 1.45 -16.59
N LEU A 144 -14.24 1.46 -16.07
CA LEU A 144 -14.85 2.69 -15.51
C LEU A 144 -14.04 3.24 -14.32
N LEU A 145 -13.57 2.37 -13.42
CA LEU A 145 -12.71 2.81 -12.30
C LEU A 145 -11.39 3.42 -12.80
N LYS A 146 -10.82 2.90 -13.88
CA LYS A 146 -9.61 3.46 -14.50
C LYS A 146 -9.87 4.84 -15.08
N GLU A 147 -11.01 5.02 -15.73
CA GLU A 147 -11.41 6.31 -16.30
C GLU A 147 -11.57 7.35 -15.19
N GLU A 148 -12.27 7.02 -14.11
CA GLU A 148 -12.42 7.91 -12.94
C GLU A 148 -11.06 8.28 -12.31
N LEU A 149 -10.18 7.30 -12.14
CA LEU A 149 -8.81 7.56 -11.67
C LEU A 149 -8.01 8.45 -12.62
N SER A 150 -8.19 8.28 -13.93
CA SER A 150 -7.50 9.10 -14.93
C SER A 150 -7.92 10.57 -14.86
N LEU A 151 -9.19 10.85 -14.55
CA LEU A 151 -9.69 12.21 -14.32
C LEU A 151 -8.99 12.86 -13.12
N GLN A 152 -8.67 12.07 -12.10
CA GLN A 152 -7.88 12.49 -10.92
C GLN A 152 -6.37 12.48 -11.16
N ARG A 153 -5.90 12.19 -12.38
CA ARG A 153 -4.49 12.00 -12.75
C ARG A 153 -3.79 10.96 -11.87
N TYR A 154 -4.55 9.97 -11.41
CA TYR A 154 -4.04 8.88 -10.59
C TYR A 154 -3.40 7.81 -11.47
N THR A 155 -2.32 7.20 -10.98
CA THR A 155 -1.64 6.10 -11.69
C THR A 155 -1.90 4.79 -10.98
N VAL A 156 -2.18 3.76 -11.77
CA VAL A 156 -2.33 2.38 -11.31
C VAL A 156 -1.05 1.64 -11.66
N THR A 157 -0.48 0.92 -10.69
CA THR A 157 0.70 0.08 -10.91
C THR A 157 0.26 -1.29 -11.36
N GLN A 158 0.76 -1.73 -12.51
CA GLN A 158 0.48 -3.06 -13.05
C GLN A 158 1.48 -4.07 -12.50
N VAL A 159 0.99 -5.22 -12.07
CA VAL A 159 1.78 -6.34 -11.57
C VAL A 159 1.41 -7.62 -12.32
N LYS A 160 2.34 -8.57 -12.33
CA LYS A 160 2.12 -9.87 -12.98
C LYS A 160 1.12 -10.71 -12.19
N ARG A 161 0.22 -11.38 -12.92
CA ARG A 161 -0.72 -12.33 -12.34
C ARG A 161 0.02 -13.40 -11.52
N GLU A 162 -0.46 -13.65 -10.31
CA GLU A 162 0.00 -14.71 -9.39
C GLU A 162 1.46 -14.62 -8.97
N ASP A 163 2.12 -13.50 -9.23
CA ASP A 163 3.50 -13.27 -8.82
C ASP A 163 3.53 -12.47 -7.50
N ASP A 164 3.71 -13.16 -6.38
CA ASP A 164 3.84 -12.57 -5.05
C ASP A 164 5.13 -11.74 -4.91
N GLY A 165 6.17 -12.08 -5.67
CA GLY A 165 7.44 -11.38 -5.68
C GLY A 165 7.31 -10.03 -6.36
N ASP A 166 6.75 -10.02 -7.56
CA ASP A 166 6.49 -8.81 -8.35
C ASP A 166 5.57 -7.84 -7.60
N LEU A 167 4.46 -8.34 -7.04
CA LEU A 167 3.56 -7.54 -6.21
C LEU A 167 4.31 -6.89 -5.03
N TYR A 168 5.09 -7.69 -4.31
CA TYR A 168 5.86 -7.21 -3.17
C TYR A 168 6.88 -6.13 -3.55
N GLU A 169 7.65 -6.34 -4.62
CA GLU A 169 8.69 -5.39 -5.06
C GLU A 169 8.08 -4.03 -5.41
N HIS A 170 6.97 -4.04 -6.15
CA HIS A 170 6.24 -2.83 -6.50
C HIS A 170 5.65 -2.12 -5.28
N VAL A 171 5.00 -2.87 -4.38
CA VAL A 171 4.43 -2.33 -3.14
C VAL A 171 5.53 -1.74 -2.25
N SER A 172 6.59 -2.49 -1.97
CA SER A 172 7.72 -2.06 -1.12
C SER A 172 8.37 -0.77 -1.65
N SER A 173 8.57 -0.70 -2.96
CA SER A 173 9.11 0.50 -3.63
C SER A 173 8.24 1.73 -3.40
N ASP A 174 6.92 1.59 -3.53
CA ASP A 174 5.98 2.69 -3.39
C ASP A 174 5.75 3.10 -1.93
N VAL A 175 5.72 2.14 -1.00
CA VAL A 175 5.72 2.40 0.45
C VAL A 175 6.95 3.21 0.84
N PHE A 176 8.14 2.82 0.37
CA PHE A 176 9.38 3.55 0.66
C PHE A 176 9.35 4.98 0.10
N LYS A 177 8.89 5.16 -1.15
CA LYS A 177 8.73 6.50 -1.76
C LYS A 177 7.74 7.35 -0.98
N PHE A 178 6.62 6.78 -0.56
CA PHE A 178 5.60 7.47 0.23
C PHE A 178 6.16 7.93 1.58
N LEU A 179 6.80 7.03 2.33
CA LEU A 179 7.42 7.35 3.62
C LEU A 179 8.48 8.44 3.45
N ARG A 180 9.36 8.32 2.45
CA ARG A 180 10.39 9.32 2.13
C ARG A 180 9.79 10.70 1.85
N LYS A 181 8.68 10.77 1.11
CA LYS A 181 8.01 12.04 0.78
C LYS A 181 7.33 12.67 2.00
N ASN A 182 6.86 11.85 2.93
CA ASN A 182 6.04 12.28 4.06
C ASN A 182 6.79 12.27 5.41
N ILE A 183 8.11 12.06 5.42
CA ILE A 183 8.90 11.89 6.65
C ILE A 183 8.70 13.00 7.69
N GLN A 184 8.59 14.25 7.26
CA GLN A 184 8.38 15.39 8.17
C GLN A 184 7.07 15.27 8.96
N ARG A 185 6.00 14.73 8.36
CA ARG A 185 4.72 14.50 9.06
C ARG A 185 4.87 13.47 10.17
N PHE A 186 5.66 12.43 9.94
CA PHE A 186 5.92 11.38 10.94
C PHE A 186 6.84 11.88 12.06
N VAL A 187 7.86 12.69 11.73
CA VAL A 187 8.72 13.34 12.72
C VAL A 187 7.90 14.21 13.68
N SER A 188 6.96 15.02 13.16
CA SER A 188 6.15 15.90 14.01
C SER A 188 5.24 15.14 14.97
N ARG A 189 4.65 14.01 14.54
CA ARG A 189 3.77 13.19 15.40
C ARG A 189 4.50 12.52 16.57
N VAL A 190 5.78 12.16 16.40
CA VAL A 190 6.58 11.49 17.45
C VAL A 190 7.04 12.48 18.53
N ASN A 191 7.07 13.78 18.24
CA ASN A 191 7.54 14.81 19.18
C ASN A 191 6.42 15.54 19.94
N THR A 192 5.17 15.08 19.78
CA THR A 192 3.98 15.50 20.54
C THR A 192 3.61 14.44 21.55
#